data_AF-A0A4S4M3W0-F1
#
_entry.id   AF-A0A4S4M3W0-F1
#
_cell.length_a   1.000
_cell.length_b   1.000
_cell.length_c   1.000
_cell.angle_alpha   90.00
_cell.angle_beta   90.00
_cell.angle_gamma   90.00
#
_symmetry.space_group_name_H-M   'P 1'
#
loop_
_entity.id
_entity.type
_entity.pdbx_description
1 polymer ?
#
loop_
_entity_poly.entity_id
_entity_poly.type
_entity_poly.pdbx_seq_one_letter_code
_entity_poly.pdbx_strand_id
1 'polypeptide(L)'
;MNFYFEASKTLNRLDAKQGSIKGVLSTLPEKDRKRTSALVIETLKYKSVLSDVIVASKLLKEERKITSQSLALVLVHDLLLSGGIQAGDGPVKQAVLRHKTRLHSEFTKIKIKRGAKSNAELAQTGDQVLSSAQIPRYVRVNTLKSPTEKVIKAFTSKGYEFGDPLQAKKFAKDEHIPDLLLFPPQTQFHDDSAYVNGHIILQDKASCFPATILAPPARDDSVVIDATAAPGNKTSHLSALMQNKGKASH
;
A
#
# COMPACT_ATOMS: atom_id res chain seq x y z
N MET A 1 13.82 -4.90 -26.37
CA MET A 1 14.39 -3.59 -26.01
C MET A 1 13.39 -2.64 -25.33
N ASN A 2 12.14 -3.06 -25.02
CA ASN A 2 11.03 -2.12 -24.76
C ASN A 2 10.49 -2.12 -23.30
N PHE A 3 10.72 -3.18 -22.50
CA PHE A 3 9.98 -3.33 -21.23
C PHE A 3 10.33 -2.29 -20.14
N TYR A 4 11.60 -1.87 -20.02
CA TYR A 4 11.98 -0.80 -19.08
C TYR A 4 11.40 0.56 -19.47
N PHE A 5 11.31 0.86 -20.77
CA PHE A 5 10.69 2.09 -21.25
C PHE A 5 9.18 2.08 -21.00
N GLU A 6 8.54 0.92 -21.15
CA GLU A 6 7.13 0.74 -20.82
C GLU A 6 6.87 0.85 -19.32
N ALA A 7 7.70 0.23 -18.48
CA ALA A 7 7.67 0.38 -17.03
C ALA A 7 7.87 1.85 -16.61
N SER A 8 8.83 2.54 -17.24
CA SER A 8 9.07 3.97 -17.02
C SER A 8 7.87 4.84 -17.41
N LYS A 9 7.21 4.56 -18.55
CA LYS A 9 5.99 5.26 -18.97
C LYS A 9 4.84 5.02 -17.97
N THR A 10 4.73 3.80 -17.46
CA THR A 10 3.74 3.43 -16.46
C THR A 10 3.95 4.19 -15.16
N LEU A 11 5.20 4.27 -14.67
CA LEU A 11 5.55 5.09 -13.51
C LEU A 11 5.22 6.57 -13.71
N ASN A 12 5.52 7.14 -14.89
CA ASN A 12 5.17 8.53 -15.19
C ASN A 12 3.65 8.78 -15.10
N ARG A 13 2.83 7.85 -15.61
CA ARG A 13 1.36 7.96 -15.53
C ARG A 13 0.87 7.89 -14.08
N LEU A 14 1.47 7.03 -13.27
CA LEU A 14 1.15 6.91 -11.84
C LEU A 14 1.55 8.17 -11.06
N ASP A 15 2.72 8.73 -11.36
CA ASP A 15 3.21 9.97 -10.75
C ASP A 15 2.34 11.18 -11.14
N ALA A 16 1.86 11.21 -12.38
CA ALA A 16 0.91 12.19 -12.87
C ALA A 16 -0.55 11.94 -12.39
N LYS A 17 -0.78 10.96 -11.50
CA LYS A 17 -2.09 10.60 -10.95
C LYS A 17 -3.15 10.31 -12.02
N GLN A 18 -2.76 9.77 -13.17
CA GLN A 18 -3.66 9.47 -14.30
C GLN A 18 -4.45 8.16 -14.13
N GLY A 19 -4.71 7.75 -12.90
CA GLY A 19 -5.43 6.52 -12.56
C GLY A 19 -4.85 5.81 -11.34
N SER A 20 -5.60 4.82 -10.85
CA SER A 20 -5.12 3.92 -9.79
C SER A 20 -4.03 2.98 -10.32
N ILE A 21 -3.19 2.44 -9.43
CA ILE A 21 -2.17 1.44 -9.78
C ILE A 21 -2.80 0.30 -10.59
N LYS A 22 -3.89 -0.27 -10.10
CA LYS A 22 -4.60 -1.35 -10.79
C LYS A 22 -5.12 -0.92 -12.16
N GLY A 23 -5.71 0.27 -12.28
CA GLY A 23 -6.27 0.77 -13.53
C GLY A 23 -5.20 1.06 -14.59
N VAL A 24 -4.06 1.63 -14.21
CA VAL A 24 -2.97 1.87 -15.16
C VAL A 24 -2.33 0.54 -15.58
N LEU A 25 -2.09 -0.38 -14.64
CA LEU A 25 -1.50 -1.69 -14.96
C LEU A 25 -2.40 -2.56 -15.86
N SER A 26 -3.73 -2.44 -15.75
CA SER A 26 -4.65 -3.17 -16.65
C SER A 26 -4.56 -2.72 -18.11
N THR A 27 -4.04 -1.52 -18.38
CA THR A 27 -3.86 -1.02 -19.76
C THR A 27 -2.62 -1.59 -20.45
N LEU A 28 -1.79 -2.37 -19.74
CA LEU A 28 -0.58 -2.98 -20.31
C LEU A 28 -0.93 -4.15 -21.26
N PRO A 29 -0.15 -4.36 -22.34
CA PRO A 29 -0.28 -5.50 -23.24
C PRO A 29 -0.19 -6.81 -22.46
N GLU A 30 -1.09 -7.76 -22.75
CA GLU A 30 -1.25 -8.99 -21.97
C GLU A 30 0.05 -9.80 -21.86
N LYS A 31 0.81 -9.89 -22.96
CA LYS A 31 2.10 -10.59 -23.04
C LYS A 31 3.12 -10.11 -22.00
N ASP A 32 3.21 -8.81 -21.77
CA ASP A 32 4.23 -8.20 -20.90
C ASP A 32 3.64 -7.72 -19.56
N ARG A 33 2.30 -7.71 -19.40
CA ARG A 33 1.58 -7.19 -18.24
C ARG A 33 2.12 -7.72 -16.92
N LYS A 34 2.29 -9.04 -16.78
CA LYS A 34 2.73 -9.66 -15.53
C LYS A 34 4.13 -9.17 -15.13
N ARG A 35 5.06 -9.17 -16.09
CA ARG A 35 6.46 -8.77 -15.86
C ARG A 35 6.59 -7.28 -15.59
N THR A 36 5.97 -6.45 -16.43
CA THR A 36 6.00 -4.98 -16.27
C THR A 36 5.30 -4.55 -15.00
N SER A 37 4.17 -5.17 -14.64
CA SER A 37 3.48 -4.91 -13.38
C SER A 37 4.34 -5.25 -12.17
N ALA A 38 5.00 -6.41 -12.17
CA ALA A 38 5.90 -6.79 -11.08
C ALA A 38 7.02 -5.76 -10.90
N LEU A 39 7.71 -5.38 -11.98
CA LEU A 39 8.77 -4.38 -11.92
C LEU A 39 8.26 -3.02 -11.40
N VAL A 40 7.12 -2.55 -11.91
CA VAL A 40 6.54 -1.26 -11.48
C VAL A 40 6.15 -1.30 -10.01
N ILE A 41 5.46 -2.36 -9.57
CA ILE A 41 5.03 -2.52 -8.18
C ILE A 41 6.23 -2.61 -7.24
N GLU A 42 7.22 -3.44 -7.55
CA GLU A 42 8.42 -3.55 -6.71
C GLU A 42 9.21 -2.22 -6.71
N THR A 43 9.37 -1.54 -7.85
CA THR A 43 10.05 -0.23 -7.91
C THR A 43 9.33 0.81 -7.06
N LEU A 44 7.99 0.84 -7.07
CA LEU A 44 7.19 1.78 -6.27
C LEU A 44 7.41 1.60 -4.77
N LYS A 45 7.56 0.36 -4.29
CA LYS A 45 7.88 0.09 -2.88
C LYS A 45 9.17 0.80 -2.46
N TYR A 46 10.18 0.83 -3.32
CA TYR A 46 11.48 1.42 -2.96
C TYR A 46 11.66 2.85 -3.49
N LYS A 47 10.61 3.49 -4.03
CA LYS A 47 10.72 4.74 -4.79
C LYS A 47 11.49 5.85 -4.05
N SER A 48 11.19 6.08 -2.77
CA SER A 48 11.88 7.09 -1.96
C SER A 48 13.38 6.78 -1.84
N VAL A 49 13.72 5.55 -1.47
CA VAL A 49 15.10 5.10 -1.27
C VAL A 49 15.89 5.17 -2.58
N LEU A 50 15.31 4.66 -3.67
CA LEU A 50 15.95 4.66 -4.97
C LEU A 50 16.13 6.08 -5.51
N SER A 51 15.20 7.00 -5.24
CA SER A 51 15.34 8.40 -5.63
C SER A 51 16.52 9.06 -4.90
N ASP A 52 16.66 8.84 -3.59
CA ASP A 52 17.79 9.35 -2.81
C ASP A 52 19.14 8.81 -3.34
N VAL A 53 19.19 7.51 -3.67
CA VAL A 53 20.38 6.87 -4.27
C VAL A 53 20.72 7.48 -5.63
N ILE A 54 19.73 7.69 -6.50
CA ILE A 54 19.93 8.26 -7.83
C ILE A 54 20.49 9.69 -7.72
N VAL A 55 19.98 10.48 -6.78
CA VAL A 55 20.48 11.85 -6.53
C VAL A 55 21.91 11.83 -5.97
N ALA A 56 22.18 11.02 -4.94
CA ALA A 56 23.49 10.92 -4.32
C ALA A 56 24.58 10.37 -5.26
N SER A 57 24.20 9.41 -6.11
CA SER A 57 25.07 8.85 -7.15
C SER A 57 25.29 9.79 -8.34
N LYS A 58 24.59 10.93 -8.42
CA LYS A 58 24.62 11.88 -9.55
C LYS A 58 24.37 11.23 -10.92
N LEU A 59 23.74 10.05 -10.95
CA LEU A 59 23.55 9.24 -12.16
C LEU A 59 22.95 10.05 -13.30
N LEU A 60 21.85 10.75 -13.05
CA LEU A 60 21.15 11.55 -14.06
C LEU A 60 21.90 12.82 -14.48
N LYS A 61 22.86 13.28 -13.68
CA LYS A 61 23.71 14.43 -14.03
C LYS A 61 24.85 14.00 -14.95
N GLU A 62 25.39 12.80 -14.74
CA GLU A 62 26.55 12.27 -15.45
C GLU A 62 26.15 11.51 -16.72
N GLU A 63 24.97 10.89 -16.78
CA GLU A 63 24.53 10.05 -17.90
C GLU A 63 23.39 10.66 -18.73
N ARG A 64 23.71 11.15 -19.93
CA ARG A 64 22.71 11.70 -20.88
C ARG A 64 21.80 10.65 -21.52
N LYS A 65 22.18 9.37 -21.47
CA LYS A 65 21.41 8.28 -22.08
C LYS A 65 20.19 7.85 -21.25
N ILE A 66 20.15 8.22 -19.97
CA ILE A 66 19.03 7.95 -19.08
C ILE A 66 18.16 9.21 -19.06
N THR A 67 17.08 9.18 -19.85
CA THR A 67 16.31 10.39 -20.19
C THR A 67 15.29 10.82 -19.15
N SER A 68 15.00 10.00 -18.12
CA SER A 68 14.02 10.33 -17.10
C SER A 68 14.32 9.69 -15.74
N GLN A 69 13.80 10.31 -14.68
CA GLN A 69 13.82 9.76 -13.32
C GLN A 69 13.16 8.38 -13.27
N SER A 70 12.03 8.21 -13.93
CA SER A 70 11.31 6.92 -13.95
C SER A 70 12.09 5.80 -14.61
N LEU A 71 12.86 6.11 -15.67
CA LEU A 71 13.74 5.13 -16.31
C LEU A 71 14.91 4.77 -15.38
N ALA A 72 15.51 5.76 -14.70
CA ALA A 72 16.54 5.50 -13.70
C ALA A 72 16.01 4.62 -12.56
N LEU A 73 14.81 4.91 -12.05
CA LEU A 73 14.20 4.16 -10.95
C LEU A 73 14.08 2.66 -11.26
N VAL A 74 13.53 2.30 -12.41
CA VAL A 74 13.33 0.89 -12.77
C VAL A 74 14.65 0.15 -13.05
N LEU A 75 15.65 0.83 -13.62
CA LEU A 75 16.95 0.23 -13.90
C LEU A 75 17.79 0.06 -12.63
N VAL A 76 17.77 1.06 -11.75
CA VAL A 76 18.49 1.03 -10.47
C VAL A 76 17.82 0.04 -9.52
N HIS A 77 16.48 -0.09 -9.55
CA HIS A 77 15.77 -1.16 -8.86
C HIS A 77 16.34 -2.53 -9.25
N ASP A 78 16.36 -2.86 -10.54
CA ASP A 78 16.81 -4.18 -10.97
C ASP A 78 18.27 -4.44 -10.66
N LEU A 79 19.13 -3.41 -10.77
CA LEU A 79 20.54 -3.50 -10.39
C LEU A 79 20.72 -3.86 -8.91
N LEU A 80 19.98 -3.19 -8.02
CA LEU A 80 20.22 -3.25 -6.57
C LEU A 80 19.39 -4.33 -5.85
N LEU A 81 18.21 -4.68 -6.40
CA LEU A 81 17.17 -5.45 -5.71
C LEU A 81 16.70 -6.70 -6.47
N SER A 82 16.97 -6.85 -7.77
CA SER A 82 16.43 -7.96 -8.58
C SER A 82 17.49 -8.75 -9.36
N GLY A 83 18.74 -8.75 -8.89
CA GLY A 83 19.81 -9.58 -9.45
C GLY A 83 20.42 -9.06 -10.75
N GLY A 84 20.09 -7.82 -11.16
CA GLY A 84 20.72 -7.13 -12.29
C GLY A 84 19.74 -6.71 -13.38
N ILE A 85 20.21 -5.80 -14.24
CA ILE A 85 19.43 -5.25 -15.36
C ILE A 85 19.28 -6.32 -16.45
N GLN A 86 18.03 -6.73 -16.72
CA GLN A 86 17.65 -7.75 -17.69
C GLN A 86 17.57 -7.25 -19.15
N ALA A 87 18.03 -6.02 -19.40
CA ALA A 87 18.18 -5.52 -20.76
C ALA A 87 19.38 -6.20 -21.45
N GLY A 88 19.31 -6.29 -22.78
CA GLY A 88 20.48 -6.59 -23.60
C GLY A 88 21.60 -5.57 -23.38
N ASP A 89 22.78 -5.85 -23.95
CA ASP A 89 23.99 -5.06 -23.71
C ASP A 89 24.01 -3.72 -24.48
N GLY A 90 23.05 -2.85 -24.15
CA GLY A 90 22.82 -1.57 -24.83
C GLY A 90 23.33 -0.36 -24.05
N PRO A 91 23.30 0.84 -24.66
CA PRO A 91 23.85 2.07 -24.10
C PRO A 91 23.22 2.48 -22.77
N VAL A 92 21.93 2.20 -22.58
CA VAL A 92 21.19 2.51 -21.34
C VAL A 92 21.67 1.62 -20.18
N LYS A 93 21.87 0.33 -20.43
CA LYS A 93 22.39 -0.61 -19.43
C LYS A 93 23.82 -0.23 -19.05
N GLN A 94 24.66 0.03 -20.04
CA GLN A 94 26.05 0.42 -19.83
C GLN A 94 26.19 1.74 -19.06
N ALA A 95 25.31 2.72 -19.30
CA ALA A 95 25.24 3.95 -18.52
C ALA A 95 25.04 3.70 -17.02
N VAL A 96 24.11 2.81 -16.66
CA VAL A 96 23.88 2.45 -15.25
C VAL A 96 25.04 1.63 -14.69
N LEU A 97 25.59 0.69 -15.48
CA LEU A 97 26.70 -0.16 -15.03
C LEU A 97 27.99 0.60 -14.76
N ARG A 98 28.28 1.69 -15.48
CA ARG A 98 29.40 2.61 -15.16
C ARG A 98 29.32 3.18 -13.75
N HIS A 99 28.11 3.30 -13.21
CA HIS A 99 27.85 3.83 -11.87
C HIS A 99 27.61 2.73 -10.83
N LYS A 100 27.76 1.44 -11.19
CA LYS A 100 27.40 0.30 -10.33
C LYS A 100 27.99 0.41 -8.92
N THR A 101 29.31 0.60 -8.80
CA THR A 101 29.99 0.68 -7.51
C THR A 101 29.45 1.83 -6.65
N ARG A 102 29.19 2.98 -7.26
CA ARG A 102 28.66 4.17 -6.59
C ARG A 102 27.20 3.99 -6.17
N LEU A 103 26.37 3.37 -7.02
CA LEU A 103 24.98 3.06 -6.70
C LEU A 103 24.89 2.10 -5.51
N HIS A 104 25.71 1.04 -5.49
CA HIS A 104 25.77 0.12 -4.36
C HIS A 104 26.25 0.81 -3.08
N SER A 105 27.28 1.67 -3.14
CA SER A 105 27.79 2.35 -1.94
C SER A 105 26.78 3.35 -1.36
N GLU A 106 26.11 4.13 -2.19
CA GLU A 106 25.05 5.06 -1.74
C GLU A 106 23.82 4.31 -1.19
N PHE A 107 23.44 3.17 -1.79
CA PHE A 107 22.36 2.34 -1.27
C PHE A 107 22.68 1.78 0.13
N THR A 108 23.91 1.29 0.33
CA THR A 108 24.36 0.84 1.66
C THR A 108 24.38 1.97 2.69
N LYS A 109 24.85 3.16 2.32
CA LYS A 109 24.82 4.34 3.22
C LYS A 109 23.40 4.69 3.63
N ILE A 110 22.45 4.71 2.69
CA ILE A 110 21.04 4.99 2.99
C ILE A 110 20.44 3.89 3.88
N LYS A 111 20.77 2.62 3.63
CA LYS A 111 20.34 1.50 4.48
C LYS A 111 20.78 1.70 5.95
N ILE A 112 22.05 2.05 6.16
CA ILE A 112 22.60 2.35 7.49
C ILE A 112 21.91 3.58 8.09
N LYS A 113 21.79 4.67 7.32
CA LYS A 113 21.15 5.92 7.77
C LYS A 113 19.70 5.70 8.22
N ARG A 114 18.97 4.79 7.56
CA ARG A 114 17.59 4.43 7.90
C ARG A 114 17.48 3.30 8.95
N GLY A 115 18.61 2.77 9.45
CA GLY A 115 18.64 1.72 10.46
C GLY A 115 18.07 0.36 10.00
N ALA A 116 17.97 0.13 8.69
CA ALA A 116 17.34 -1.06 8.12
C ALA A 116 18.31 -2.26 8.13
N LYS A 117 17.87 -3.40 8.66
CA LYS A 117 18.67 -4.64 8.75
C LYS A 117 18.63 -5.42 7.44
N SER A 118 17.47 -5.47 6.80
CA SER A 118 17.25 -6.08 5.49
C SER A 118 16.95 -5.06 4.40
N ASN A 119 17.03 -5.46 3.13
CA ASN A 119 16.57 -4.60 2.04
C ASN A 119 15.04 -4.48 2.08
N ALA A 120 14.32 -5.51 2.52
CA ALA A 120 12.86 -5.49 2.62
C ALA A 120 12.33 -4.40 3.56
N GLU A 121 13.07 -4.06 4.62
CA GLU A 121 12.73 -2.95 5.54
C GLU A 121 12.83 -1.56 4.88
N LEU A 122 13.47 -1.45 3.72
CA LEU A 122 13.51 -0.21 2.93
C LEU A 122 12.27 -0.04 2.04
N ALA A 123 11.43 -1.07 1.93
CA ALA A 123 10.20 -1.03 1.16
C ALA A 123 9.14 -0.21 1.88
N GLN A 124 8.58 0.77 1.18
CA GLN A 124 7.28 1.33 1.50
C GLN A 124 6.23 0.28 1.17
N THR A 125 5.46 -0.15 2.18
CA THR A 125 4.26 -0.97 1.93
C THR A 125 3.26 -0.17 1.08
N GLY A 126 2.36 -0.84 0.34
CA GLY A 126 1.39 -0.16 -0.54
C GLY A 126 0.55 0.92 0.16
N ASP A 127 0.35 0.79 1.47
CA ASP A 127 -0.31 1.79 2.31
C ASP A 127 0.60 2.99 2.66
N GLN A 128 1.92 2.82 2.65
CA GLN A 128 2.87 3.91 2.91
C GLN A 128 2.99 4.90 1.75
N VAL A 129 2.77 4.46 0.49
CA VAL A 129 2.70 5.35 -0.67
C VAL A 129 1.48 6.30 -0.58
N LEU A 130 0.41 5.87 0.09
CA LEU A 130 -0.74 6.70 0.49
C LEU A 130 -0.49 7.46 1.81
N SER A 131 0.43 6.99 2.67
CA SER A 131 0.74 7.56 4.00
C SER A 131 1.73 8.73 3.99
N SER A 132 2.07 9.33 2.83
CA SER A 132 2.78 10.62 2.84
C SER A 132 2.03 11.70 3.62
N ALA A 133 0.74 11.47 3.95
CA ALA A 133 -0.11 12.30 4.78
C ALA A 133 -0.23 11.88 6.26
N GLN A 134 0.60 10.98 6.81
CA GLN A 134 0.48 10.49 8.19
C GLN A 134 -0.97 10.04 8.54
N ILE A 135 -1.61 9.27 7.65
CA ILE A 135 -3.00 8.85 7.85
C ILE A 135 -3.00 7.54 8.67
N PRO A 136 -3.74 7.47 9.79
CA PRO A 136 -3.89 6.23 10.56
C PRO A 136 -4.47 5.09 9.73
N ARG A 137 -4.10 3.87 10.10
CA ARG A 137 -4.71 2.64 9.59
C ARG A 137 -6.06 2.42 10.26
N TYR A 138 -7.14 2.54 9.48
CA TYR A 138 -8.50 2.32 9.95
C TYR A 138 -8.90 0.83 9.93
N VAL A 139 -9.44 0.38 11.05
CA VAL A 139 -9.80 -1.02 11.30
C VAL A 139 -11.20 -1.06 11.92
N ARG A 140 -12.20 -1.46 11.14
CA ARG A 140 -13.57 -1.63 11.63
C ARG A 140 -13.70 -2.98 12.33
N VAL A 141 -14.31 -2.98 13.52
CA VAL A 141 -14.67 -4.22 14.22
C VAL A 141 -15.91 -4.83 13.59
N ASN A 142 -15.88 -6.13 13.37
CA ASN A 142 -17.04 -6.89 12.94
C ASN A 142 -17.89 -7.30 14.16
N THR A 143 -18.86 -6.46 14.51
CA THR A 143 -19.74 -6.66 15.67
C THR A 143 -20.62 -7.92 15.58
N LEU A 144 -20.81 -8.49 14.38
CA LEU A 144 -21.47 -9.80 14.22
C LEU A 144 -20.63 -10.97 14.74
N LYS A 145 -19.30 -10.80 14.81
CA LYS A 145 -18.36 -11.83 15.26
C LYS A 145 -17.79 -11.56 16.64
N SER A 146 -17.57 -10.30 17.01
CA SER A 146 -17.02 -9.96 18.32
C SER A 146 -17.38 -8.54 18.74
N PRO A 147 -17.66 -8.32 20.03
CA PRO A 147 -17.84 -6.97 20.55
C PRO A 147 -16.51 -6.20 20.53
N THR A 148 -16.59 -4.89 20.34
CA THR A 148 -15.45 -3.98 20.23
C THR A 148 -14.54 -4.04 21.45
N GLU A 149 -15.10 -4.19 22.64
CA GLU A 149 -14.36 -4.30 23.91
C GLU A 149 -13.48 -5.55 23.94
N LYS A 150 -13.92 -6.66 23.34
CA LYS A 150 -13.14 -7.90 23.26
C LYS A 150 -11.96 -7.73 22.30
N VAL A 151 -12.17 -7.06 21.18
CA VAL A 151 -11.11 -6.74 20.21
C VAL A 151 -10.08 -5.80 20.82
N ILE A 152 -10.53 -4.76 21.54
CA ILE A 152 -9.67 -3.84 22.27
C ILE A 152 -8.80 -4.60 23.28
N LYS A 153 -9.40 -5.44 24.13
CA LYS A 153 -8.66 -6.26 25.10
C LYS A 153 -7.62 -7.15 24.42
N ALA A 154 -7.95 -7.74 23.26
CA ALA A 154 -7.03 -8.57 22.50
C ALA A 154 -5.85 -7.78 21.91
N PHE A 155 -6.04 -6.53 21.52
CA PHE A 155 -4.92 -5.69 21.09
C PHE A 155 -4.11 -5.16 22.28
N THR A 156 -4.76 -4.83 23.40
CA THR A 156 -4.06 -4.44 24.63
C THR A 156 -3.17 -5.56 25.16
N SER A 157 -3.62 -6.81 25.14
CA SER A 157 -2.78 -7.96 25.53
C SER A 157 -1.61 -8.22 24.57
N LYS A 158 -1.68 -7.72 23.32
CA LYS A 158 -0.58 -7.72 22.33
C LYS A 158 0.38 -6.52 22.50
N GLY A 159 0.23 -5.76 23.58
CA GLY A 159 1.07 -4.61 23.92
C GLY A 159 0.72 -3.33 23.17
N TYR A 160 -0.52 -3.20 22.67
CA TYR A 160 -1.02 -1.91 22.20
C TYR A 160 -1.64 -1.10 23.34
N GLU A 161 -1.46 0.21 23.32
CA GLU A 161 -2.00 1.11 24.33
C GLU A 161 -2.84 2.22 23.68
N PHE A 162 -3.81 2.74 24.41
CA PHE A 162 -4.55 3.90 23.94
C PHE A 162 -3.62 5.12 23.83
N GLY A 163 -3.74 5.89 22.75
CA GLY A 163 -2.95 7.10 22.53
C GLY A 163 -3.02 7.60 21.10
N ASP A 164 -2.07 8.45 20.73
CA ASP A 164 -1.92 8.97 19.37
C ASP A 164 -1.73 7.81 18.38
N PRO A 165 -2.68 7.55 17.46
CA PRO A 165 -2.64 6.41 16.56
C PRO A 165 -1.54 6.55 15.49
N LEU A 166 -0.75 7.62 15.48
CA LEU A 166 0.44 7.76 14.63
C LEU A 166 1.70 7.19 15.28
N GLN A 167 1.68 6.94 16.58
CA GLN A 167 2.83 6.47 17.35
C GLN A 167 2.88 4.94 17.43
N ALA A 168 4.10 4.38 17.43
CA ALA A 168 4.29 2.94 17.49
C ALA A 168 3.58 2.33 18.72
N LYS A 169 2.88 1.20 18.50
CA LYS A 169 2.13 0.47 19.55
C LYS A 169 1.06 1.30 20.27
N LYS A 170 0.63 2.44 19.71
CA LYS A 170 -0.55 3.17 20.16
C LYS A 170 -1.74 2.89 19.24
N PHE A 171 -2.96 3.06 19.75
CA PHE A 171 -4.18 3.01 18.95
C PHE A 171 -5.26 3.89 19.58
N ALA A 172 -6.29 4.24 18.81
CA ALA A 172 -7.41 5.03 19.29
C ALA A 172 -8.75 4.49 18.77
N LYS A 173 -9.85 4.92 19.39
CA LYS A 173 -11.19 4.80 18.80
C LYS A 173 -11.45 6.02 17.92
N ASP A 174 -12.20 5.82 16.84
CA ASP A 174 -12.69 6.93 16.05
C ASP A 174 -13.75 7.72 16.82
N GLU A 175 -13.75 9.04 16.65
CA GLU A 175 -14.72 9.93 17.27
C GLU A 175 -16.11 9.89 16.59
N HIS A 176 -16.16 9.67 15.28
CA HIS A 176 -17.38 9.80 14.48
C HIS A 176 -18.03 8.47 14.14
N ILE A 177 -17.22 7.43 13.93
CA ILE A 177 -17.69 6.12 13.49
C ILE A 177 -17.59 5.14 14.67
N PRO A 178 -18.71 4.56 15.14
CA PRO A 178 -18.68 3.53 16.17
C PRO A 178 -17.91 2.30 15.67
N ASP A 179 -17.29 1.58 16.59
CA ASP A 179 -16.58 0.32 16.30
C ASP A 179 -15.42 0.46 15.29
N LEU A 180 -14.93 1.67 15.06
CA LEU A 180 -13.76 1.94 14.22
C LEU A 180 -12.53 2.23 15.09
N LEU A 181 -11.46 1.48 14.88
CA LEU A 181 -10.18 1.62 15.55
C LEU A 181 -9.13 2.21 14.61
N LEU A 182 -8.24 3.03 15.14
CA LEU A 182 -7.16 3.69 14.42
C LEU A 182 -5.82 3.17 14.92
N PHE A 183 -4.98 2.73 14.01
CA PHE A 183 -3.65 2.18 14.28
C PHE A 183 -2.57 2.94 13.50
N PRO A 184 -1.28 2.73 13.85
CA PRO A 184 -0.17 3.33 13.12
C PRO A 184 -0.20 2.96 11.65
N PRO A 185 0.18 3.88 10.75
CA PRO A 185 0.09 3.66 9.30
C PRO A 185 0.81 2.39 8.83
N GLN A 186 1.87 1.99 9.55
CA GLN A 186 2.70 0.84 9.22
C GLN A 186 2.22 -0.49 9.85
N THR A 187 1.15 -0.48 10.64
CA THR A 187 0.64 -1.69 11.29
C THR A 187 0.07 -2.66 10.25
N GLN A 188 0.58 -3.89 10.26
CA GLN A 188 0.13 -4.98 9.39
C GLN A 188 -0.82 -5.91 10.13
N PHE A 189 -1.88 -6.32 9.44
CA PHE A 189 -2.92 -7.20 9.99
C PHE A 189 -3.10 -8.49 9.20
N HIS A 190 -2.42 -8.68 8.07
CA HIS A 190 -2.65 -9.81 7.17
C HIS A 190 -2.51 -11.18 7.84
N ASP A 191 -1.56 -11.30 8.76
CA ASP A 191 -1.32 -12.53 9.53
C ASP A 191 -1.94 -12.46 10.95
N ASP A 192 -2.64 -11.38 11.29
CA ASP A 192 -3.26 -11.24 12.60
C ASP A 192 -4.51 -12.12 12.71
N SER A 193 -4.60 -12.91 13.78
CA SER A 193 -5.73 -13.81 14.02
C SER A 193 -7.09 -13.10 14.05
N ALA A 194 -7.15 -11.84 14.48
CA ALA A 194 -8.38 -11.06 14.45
C ALA A 194 -8.83 -10.76 13.02
N TYR A 195 -7.88 -10.53 12.10
CA TYR A 195 -8.17 -10.27 10.69
C TYR A 195 -8.51 -11.56 9.94
N VAL A 196 -7.69 -12.60 10.08
CA VAL A 196 -7.88 -13.90 9.42
C VAL A 196 -9.23 -14.52 9.78
N ASN A 197 -9.64 -14.41 11.05
CA ASN A 197 -10.92 -14.94 11.51
C ASN A 197 -12.09 -13.95 11.29
N GLY A 198 -11.85 -12.79 10.68
CA GLY A 198 -12.87 -11.80 10.31
C GLY A 198 -13.49 -11.04 11.49
N HIS A 199 -12.81 -10.97 12.64
CA HIS A 199 -13.21 -10.11 13.77
C HIS A 199 -12.95 -8.63 13.47
N ILE A 200 -12.01 -8.33 12.58
CA ILE A 200 -11.72 -6.98 12.11
C ILE A 200 -11.68 -6.93 10.58
N ILE A 201 -11.98 -5.76 10.04
CA ILE A 201 -12.03 -5.47 8.60
C ILE A 201 -11.24 -4.18 8.34
N LEU A 202 -10.31 -4.23 7.38
CA LEU A 202 -9.58 -3.04 6.94
C LEU A 202 -10.48 -2.19 6.05
N GLN A 203 -10.89 -1.04 6.56
CA GLN A 203 -11.83 -0.15 5.87
C GLN A 203 -11.55 1.31 6.24
N ASP A 204 -11.30 2.13 5.22
CA ASP A 204 -11.09 3.57 5.39
C ASP A 204 -12.29 4.25 6.07
N LYS A 205 -12.03 5.26 6.92
CA LYS A 205 -13.06 6.01 7.64
C LYS A 205 -14.13 6.59 6.72
N ALA A 206 -13.74 7.20 5.60
CA ALA A 206 -14.68 7.74 4.62
C ALA A 206 -15.63 6.66 4.08
N SER A 207 -15.14 5.42 3.96
CA SER A 207 -15.91 4.29 3.49
C SER A 207 -16.96 3.79 4.50
N CYS A 208 -16.80 4.11 5.79
CA CYS A 208 -17.74 3.73 6.85
C CYS A 208 -18.97 4.65 6.91
N PHE A 209 -18.81 5.94 6.62
CA PHE A 209 -19.88 6.94 6.74
C PHE A 209 -21.18 6.58 6.02
N PRO A 210 -21.19 6.09 4.76
CA PRO A 210 -22.45 5.81 4.06
C PRO A 210 -23.35 4.82 4.80
N ALA A 211 -22.79 3.74 5.33
CA ALA A 211 -23.55 2.74 6.09
C ALA A 211 -24.00 3.30 7.45
N THR A 212 -23.10 4.00 8.15
CA THR A 212 -23.41 4.61 9.46
C THR A 212 -24.51 5.67 9.34
N ILE A 213 -24.48 6.51 8.31
CA ILE A 213 -25.49 7.56 8.07
C ILE A 213 -26.81 6.94 7.60
N LEU A 214 -26.76 5.90 6.76
CA LEU A 214 -27.97 5.20 6.32
C LEU A 214 -28.72 4.57 7.52
N ALA A 215 -27.99 4.14 8.55
CA ALA A 215 -28.52 3.63 9.81
C ALA A 215 -29.72 2.67 9.63
N PRO A 216 -29.55 1.58 8.84
CA PRO A 216 -30.67 0.71 8.51
C PRO A 216 -31.25 0.04 9.78
N PRO A 217 -32.58 -0.10 9.89
CA PRO A 217 -33.19 -0.73 11.03
C PRO A 217 -32.86 -2.23 11.11
N ALA A 218 -32.57 -2.71 12.32
CA ALA A 218 -32.32 -4.12 12.61
C ALA A 218 -33.63 -4.91 12.78
N ARG A 219 -34.41 -5.06 11.70
CA ARG A 219 -35.67 -5.82 11.67
C ARG A 219 -35.65 -6.88 10.56
N ASP A 220 -36.40 -7.95 10.75
CA ASP A 220 -36.43 -9.09 9.81
C ASP A 220 -37.09 -8.76 8.46
N ASP A 221 -37.92 -7.72 8.41
CA ASP A 221 -38.58 -7.22 7.20
C ASP A 221 -37.79 -6.13 6.45
N SER A 222 -36.62 -5.75 6.97
CA SER A 222 -35.80 -4.70 6.36
C SER A 222 -35.04 -5.21 5.14
N VAL A 223 -35.06 -4.42 4.06
CA VAL A 223 -34.34 -4.69 2.82
C VAL A 223 -33.47 -3.49 2.48
N VAL A 224 -32.18 -3.73 2.29
CA VAL A 224 -31.19 -2.70 1.89
C VAL A 224 -30.50 -3.14 0.62
N ILE A 225 -30.33 -2.20 -0.32
CA ILE A 225 -29.68 -2.44 -1.61
C ILE A 225 -28.35 -1.69 -1.64
N ASP A 226 -27.25 -2.41 -1.84
CA ASP A 226 -25.92 -1.85 -2.11
C ASP A 226 -25.62 -1.99 -3.61
N ALA A 227 -26.02 -0.98 -4.38
CA ALA A 227 -25.97 -1.01 -5.86
C ALA A 227 -24.55 -1.12 -6.44
N THR A 228 -23.50 -0.92 -5.63
CA THR A 228 -22.10 -1.04 -6.04
C THR A 228 -21.30 -1.81 -5.00
N ALA A 229 -21.77 -3.02 -4.70
CA ALA A 229 -21.31 -3.78 -3.54
C ALA A 229 -19.83 -4.19 -3.58
N ALA A 230 -19.26 -4.54 -4.75
CA ALA A 230 -17.89 -5.06 -4.81
C ALA A 230 -16.85 -4.00 -4.37
N PRO A 231 -15.90 -4.32 -3.44
CA PRO A 231 -15.53 -5.66 -2.94
C PRO A 231 -16.28 -6.15 -1.66
N GLY A 232 -17.28 -5.44 -1.14
CA GLY A 232 -18.19 -5.92 -0.08
C GLY A 232 -18.05 -5.24 1.28
N ASN A 233 -17.15 -4.26 1.41
CA ASN A 233 -16.88 -3.60 2.69
C ASN A 233 -18.08 -2.81 3.24
N LYS A 234 -18.89 -2.19 2.37
CA LYS A 234 -20.08 -1.45 2.76
C LYS A 234 -21.24 -2.39 3.06
N THR A 235 -21.47 -3.36 2.17
CA THR A 235 -22.47 -4.43 2.36
C THR A 235 -22.29 -5.15 3.69
N SER A 236 -21.06 -5.56 4.03
CA SER A 236 -20.78 -6.19 5.33
C SER A 236 -20.96 -5.26 6.53
N HIS A 237 -20.76 -3.95 6.36
CA HIS A 237 -21.04 -2.97 7.41
C HIS A 237 -22.56 -2.80 7.61
N LEU A 238 -23.35 -2.77 6.53
CA LEU A 238 -24.81 -2.77 6.60
C LEU A 238 -25.34 -4.00 7.34
N SER A 239 -24.83 -5.19 7.02
CA SER A 239 -25.21 -6.42 7.74
C SER A 239 -24.90 -6.33 9.25
N ALA A 240 -23.79 -5.70 9.62
CA ALA A 240 -23.42 -5.50 11.02
C ALA A 240 -24.38 -4.54 11.74
N LEU A 241 -24.74 -3.41 11.12
CA LEU A 241 -25.71 -2.45 11.66
C LEU A 241 -27.11 -3.05 11.79
N MET A 242 -27.52 -3.87 10.83
CA MET A 242 -28.79 -4.60 10.86
C MET A 242 -28.77 -5.81 11.82
N GLN A 243 -27.65 -6.06 12.53
CA GLN A 243 -27.47 -7.20 13.43
C GLN A 243 -27.78 -8.55 12.76
N ASN A 244 -27.44 -8.65 11.46
CA ASN A 244 -27.74 -9.81 10.62
C ASN A 244 -29.23 -10.18 10.53
N LYS A 245 -30.13 -9.20 10.75
CA LYS A 245 -31.57 -9.29 10.50
C LYS A 245 -31.91 -8.68 9.15
N GLY A 246 -32.99 -9.15 8.53
CA GLY A 246 -33.41 -8.66 7.21
C GLY A 246 -32.51 -9.15 6.07
N LYS A 247 -32.50 -8.41 4.95
CA LYS A 247 -31.72 -8.76 3.74
C LYS A 247 -30.91 -7.57 3.22
N ALA A 248 -29.62 -7.79 2.98
CA ALA A 248 -28.76 -6.89 2.21
C ALA A 248 -28.49 -7.51 0.84
N SER A 249 -29.00 -6.90 -0.23
CA SER A 249 -28.81 -7.35 -1.62
C SER A 249 -27.83 -6.44 -2.36
N HIS A 250 -27.17 -7.00 -3.36
CA HIS A 250 -26.28 -6.33 -4.30
C HIS A 250 -26.84 -6.41 -5.72
#